data_AF-A0A0D7B621-F1
#
_entry.id   AF-A0A0D7B621-F1
#
_cell.length_a   1.000
_cell.length_b   1.000
_cell.length_c   1.000
_cell.angle_alpha   90.00
_cell.angle_beta   90.00
_cell.angle_gamma   90.00
#
_symmetry.space_group_name_H-M   'P 1'
#
loop_
_entity.id
_entity.type
_entity.pdbx_description
1 polymer ?
#
loop_
_entity_poly.entity_id
_entity_poly.type
_entity_poly.pdbx_seq_one_letter_code
_entity_poly.pdbx_strand_id
1 'polypeptide(L)'
;MQLVSQQDFETFKSDLLALLQNKDEDVKSLRIELEALRASNTELRDELHVVKDSNTTLAHELSEMRTAIAAQASSGVNQTDNVVERHQAALDDIQASITPHSLTRVGRAVGNPYGGTLFNDFGTTLAHAVPKITFIAIRPFYHRIGGVSYRLLYPDGWRTKTVHGKQDADRKLELHDGEYITKLVIGTGRTPWDGNAKSIQYLNCITNMGRGLEGGKRAGRDCVDVSAPENEEGKGKWGLVGFLGRSWDEIDCLSPIWGAVY
;
A
#
# COMPACT_ATOMS: atom_id res chain seq x y z
N MET A 1 39.49 -100.64 -21.92
CA MET A 1 38.68 -100.73 -20.69
C MET A 1 39.66 -100.86 -19.53
N GLN A 2 39.50 -100.10 -18.44
CA GLN A 2 40.20 -100.42 -17.17
C GLN A 2 39.20 -100.44 -16.00
N LEU A 3 39.41 -101.37 -15.04
CA LEU A 3 38.57 -101.90 -13.93
C LEU A 3 38.95 -101.36 -12.51
N VAL A 4 38.11 -101.56 -11.45
CA VAL A 4 38.21 -101.08 -10.01
C VAL A 4 38.28 -102.29 -8.99
N SER A 5 38.54 -102.19 -7.65
CA SER A 5 39.28 -103.21 -6.83
C SER A 5 38.83 -103.50 -5.36
N GLN A 6 39.47 -104.43 -4.60
CA GLN A 6 39.17 -104.81 -3.18
C GLN A 6 39.12 -103.66 -2.17
N GLN A 7 39.80 -102.58 -2.51
CA GLN A 7 39.62 -101.29 -1.87
C GLN A 7 38.12 -100.93 -1.70
N ASP A 8 37.22 -101.45 -2.54
CA ASP A 8 35.82 -101.04 -2.67
C ASP A 8 34.88 -101.50 -1.53
N PHE A 9 35.13 -102.58 -0.78
CA PHE A 9 34.14 -103.11 0.20
C PHE A 9 34.32 -102.63 1.64
N GLU A 10 35.57 -102.56 2.13
CA GLU A 10 35.81 -101.97 3.46
C GLU A 10 35.43 -100.49 3.47
N THR A 11 35.44 -99.88 2.28
CA THR A 11 34.79 -98.62 2.01
C THR A 11 33.31 -98.67 2.43
N PHE A 12 32.51 -99.66 2.02
CA PHE A 12 31.06 -99.75 2.30
C PHE A 12 30.63 -99.83 3.79
N LYS A 13 31.25 -100.68 4.61
CA LYS A 13 30.83 -100.81 6.03
C LYS A 13 31.19 -99.55 6.83
N SER A 14 32.36 -98.99 6.53
CA SER A 14 32.76 -97.68 7.01
C SER A 14 31.72 -96.63 6.64
N ASP A 15 31.13 -96.74 5.44
CA ASP A 15 30.06 -95.83 4.99
C ASP A 15 28.78 -95.91 5.85
N LEU A 16 28.36 -97.10 6.32
CA LEU A 16 27.09 -97.25 7.06
C LEU A 16 27.14 -96.79 8.53
N LEU A 17 28.23 -97.05 9.25
CA LEU A 17 28.37 -96.54 10.62
C LEU A 17 28.47 -95.02 10.63
N ALA A 18 29.16 -94.47 9.63
CA ALA A 18 29.13 -93.05 9.35
C ALA A 18 27.68 -92.57 9.18
N LEU A 19 26.81 -93.34 8.49
CA LEU A 19 25.41 -92.97 8.28
C LEU A 19 24.57 -92.83 9.57
N LEU A 20 24.71 -93.71 10.56
CA LEU A 20 23.90 -93.63 11.80
C LEU A 20 24.39 -92.55 12.76
N GLN A 21 25.72 -92.38 12.85
CA GLN A 21 26.31 -91.27 13.58
C GLN A 21 25.88 -89.94 12.97
N ASN A 22 25.82 -89.87 11.63
CA ASN A 22 25.27 -88.72 10.93
C ASN A 22 23.82 -88.41 11.39
N LYS A 23 22.95 -89.41 11.58
CA LYS A 23 21.54 -89.19 12.00
C LYS A 23 21.34 -88.72 13.45
N ASP A 24 22.14 -89.20 14.41
CA ASP A 24 22.03 -88.71 15.80
C ASP A 24 22.51 -87.26 15.89
N GLU A 25 23.55 -86.92 15.12
CA GLU A 25 23.98 -85.53 14.94
C GLU A 25 22.89 -84.68 14.28
N ASP A 26 22.16 -85.22 13.30
CA ASP A 26 21.00 -84.54 12.71
C ASP A 26 19.91 -84.20 13.76
N VAL A 27 19.57 -85.13 14.68
CA VAL A 27 18.52 -84.88 15.71
C VAL A 27 18.97 -83.86 16.77
N LYS A 28 20.24 -83.92 17.18
CA LYS A 28 20.79 -82.89 18.08
C LYS A 28 20.75 -81.52 17.40
N SER A 29 21.11 -81.47 16.13
CA SER A 29 21.01 -80.26 15.31
C SER A 29 19.58 -79.71 15.30
N LEU A 30 18.57 -80.57 15.09
CA LEU A 30 17.15 -80.15 15.09
C LEU A 30 16.66 -79.60 16.43
N ARG A 31 17.13 -80.13 17.58
CA ARG A 31 16.74 -79.60 18.89
C ARG A 31 17.33 -78.22 19.15
N ILE A 32 18.60 -78.04 18.78
CA ILE A 32 19.27 -76.74 18.85
C ILE A 32 18.50 -75.72 18.00
N GLU A 33 18.09 -76.12 16.79
CA GLU A 33 17.27 -75.29 15.90
C GLU A 33 15.91 -74.93 16.53
N LEU A 34 15.22 -75.89 17.16
CA LEU A 34 13.94 -75.63 17.83
C LEU A 34 14.06 -74.65 19.01
N GLU A 35 15.11 -74.76 19.81
CA GLU A 35 15.38 -73.83 20.91
C GLU A 35 15.67 -72.43 20.38
N ALA A 36 16.45 -72.32 19.31
CA ALA A 36 16.67 -71.05 18.60
C ALA A 36 15.35 -70.45 18.08
N LEU A 37 14.47 -71.27 17.50
CA LEU A 37 13.14 -70.83 17.03
C LEU A 37 12.23 -70.33 18.17
N ARG A 38 12.34 -70.90 19.37
CA ARG A 38 11.57 -70.44 20.54
C ARG A 38 12.09 -69.11 21.09
N ALA A 39 13.41 -68.94 21.13
CA ALA A 39 14.02 -67.67 21.50
C ALA A 39 13.58 -66.56 20.52
N SER A 40 13.67 -66.83 19.22
CA SER A 40 13.22 -65.90 18.17
C SER A 40 11.73 -65.55 18.27
N ASN A 41 10.85 -66.52 18.56
CA ASN A 41 9.42 -66.23 18.78
C ASN A 41 9.15 -65.35 20.01
N THR A 42 10.02 -65.38 21.01
CA THR A 42 9.88 -64.54 22.21
C THR A 42 10.29 -63.11 21.88
N GLU A 43 11.41 -62.95 21.18
CA GLU A 43 11.87 -61.65 20.66
C GLU A 43 10.81 -60.99 19.76
N LEU A 44 10.22 -61.76 18.82
CA LEU A 44 9.14 -61.25 17.96
C LEU A 44 7.90 -60.77 18.73
N ARG A 45 7.58 -61.39 19.87
CA ARG A 45 6.45 -60.94 20.72
C ARG A 45 6.77 -59.64 21.43
N ASP A 46 7.99 -59.49 21.91
CA ASP A 46 8.45 -58.27 22.57
C ASP A 46 8.50 -57.12 21.57
N GLU A 47 9.02 -57.36 20.36
CA GLU A 47 8.98 -56.40 19.25
C GLU A 47 7.53 -55.99 18.91
N LEU A 48 6.61 -56.95 18.85
CA LEU A 48 5.19 -56.66 18.60
C LEU A 48 4.57 -55.76 19.69
N HIS A 49 4.97 -55.95 20.95
CA HIS A 49 4.51 -55.10 22.05
C HIS A 49 5.02 -53.67 21.88
N VAL A 50 6.31 -53.51 21.56
CA VAL A 50 6.92 -52.19 21.29
C VAL A 50 6.23 -51.49 20.11
N VAL A 51 5.92 -52.23 19.04
CA VAL A 51 5.19 -51.69 17.89
C VAL A 51 3.78 -51.22 18.29
N LYS A 52 3.09 -51.99 19.14
CA LYS A 52 1.75 -51.62 19.62
C LYS A 52 1.76 -50.34 20.44
N ASP A 53 2.73 -50.18 21.35
CA ASP A 53 2.89 -48.97 22.17
C ASP A 53 3.29 -47.76 21.31
N SER A 54 4.09 -47.98 20.27
CA SER A 54 4.41 -46.94 19.29
C SER A 54 3.15 -46.50 18.53
N ASN A 55 2.28 -47.45 18.14
CA ASN A 55 1.06 -47.16 17.41
C ASN A 55 0.01 -46.42 18.26
N THR A 56 -0.09 -46.71 19.56
CA THR A 56 -0.96 -45.95 20.46
C THR A 56 -0.46 -44.52 20.66
N THR A 57 0.85 -44.33 20.75
CA THR A 57 1.48 -43.00 20.82
C THR A 57 1.19 -42.19 19.55
N LEU A 58 1.40 -42.78 18.37
CA LEU A 58 1.09 -42.14 17.09
C LEU A 58 -0.40 -41.77 16.96
N ALA A 59 -1.30 -42.60 17.47
CA ALA A 59 -2.74 -42.30 17.46
C ALA A 59 -3.07 -41.07 18.32
N HIS A 60 -2.39 -40.91 19.47
CA HIS A 60 -2.54 -39.73 20.31
C HIS A 60 -2.03 -38.47 19.61
N GLU A 61 -0.82 -38.52 19.05
CA GLU A 61 -0.23 -37.41 18.28
C GLU A 61 -1.11 -37.01 17.08
N LEU A 62 -1.70 -37.99 16.38
CA LEU A 62 -2.65 -37.73 15.30
C LEU A 62 -3.92 -37.00 15.79
N SER A 63 -4.42 -37.35 16.98
CA SER A 63 -5.57 -36.67 17.59
C SER A 63 -5.24 -35.22 17.96
N GLU A 64 -4.05 -34.98 18.51
CA GLU A 64 -3.56 -33.63 18.84
C GLU A 64 -3.38 -32.80 17.57
N MET A 65 -2.76 -33.36 16.53
CA MET A 65 -2.60 -32.69 15.24
C MET A 65 -3.94 -32.32 14.61
N ARG A 66 -4.94 -33.22 14.63
CA ARG A 66 -6.29 -32.91 14.14
C ARG A 66 -6.92 -31.73 14.88
N THR A 67 -6.76 -31.70 16.20
CA THR A 67 -7.28 -30.62 17.05
C THR A 67 -6.58 -29.30 16.74
N ALA A 68 -5.25 -29.33 16.55
CA ALA A 68 -4.48 -28.16 16.15
C ALA A 68 -4.89 -27.63 14.77
N ILE A 69 -5.11 -28.51 13.80
CA ILE A 69 -5.57 -28.14 12.45
C ILE A 69 -6.96 -27.49 12.50
N ALA A 70 -7.90 -28.04 13.29
CA ALA A 70 -9.23 -27.45 13.46
C ALA A 70 -9.18 -26.05 14.08
N ALA A 71 -8.30 -25.83 15.07
CA ALA A 71 -8.08 -24.51 15.67
C ALA A 71 -7.41 -23.52 14.70
N GLN A 72 -6.49 -23.99 13.85
CA GLN A 72 -5.88 -23.17 12.81
C GLN A 72 -6.89 -22.78 11.73
N ALA A 73 -7.80 -23.69 11.35
CA ALA A 73 -8.84 -23.40 10.36
C ALA A 73 -9.83 -22.33 10.87
N SER A 74 -10.26 -22.40 12.14
CA SER A 74 -11.16 -21.39 12.71
C SER A 74 -10.48 -20.02 12.88
N SER A 75 -9.20 -20.01 13.28
CA SER A 75 -8.38 -18.79 13.32
C SER A 75 -8.18 -18.19 11.92
N GLY A 76 -7.92 -19.03 10.92
CA GLY A 76 -7.77 -18.63 9.52
C GLY A 76 -9.02 -17.97 8.96
N VAL A 77 -10.20 -18.56 9.17
CA VAL A 77 -11.50 -17.98 8.74
C VAL A 77 -11.72 -16.60 9.37
N ASN A 78 -11.55 -16.49 10.69
CA ASN A 78 -11.69 -15.21 11.40
C ASN A 78 -10.66 -14.16 10.95
N GLN A 79 -9.45 -14.58 10.58
CA GLN A 79 -8.44 -13.68 10.02
C GLN A 79 -8.84 -13.20 8.62
N THR A 80 -9.37 -14.07 7.75
CA THR A 80 -9.84 -13.65 6.41
C THR A 80 -10.98 -12.66 6.48
N ASP A 81 -11.98 -12.87 7.35
CA ASP A 81 -13.11 -11.94 7.47
C ASP A 81 -12.66 -10.55 7.95
N ASN A 82 -11.75 -10.51 8.92
CA ASN A 82 -11.13 -9.28 9.42
C ASN A 82 -10.28 -8.58 8.35
N VAL A 83 -9.63 -9.35 7.47
CA VAL A 83 -8.87 -8.82 6.32
C VAL A 83 -9.80 -8.26 5.25
N VAL A 84 -10.93 -8.91 4.96
CA VAL A 84 -11.92 -8.42 3.99
C VAL A 84 -12.55 -7.11 4.46
N GLU A 85 -12.96 -7.01 5.72
CA GLU A 85 -13.50 -5.77 6.28
C GLU A 85 -12.48 -4.63 6.25
N ARG A 86 -11.21 -4.91 6.61
CA ARG A 86 -10.13 -3.92 6.53
C ARG A 86 -9.83 -3.50 5.10
N HIS A 87 -9.86 -4.42 4.14
CA HIS A 87 -9.67 -4.10 2.73
C HIS A 87 -10.84 -3.26 2.18
N GLN A 88 -12.08 -3.55 2.57
CA GLN A 88 -13.23 -2.74 2.13
C GLN A 88 -13.15 -1.32 2.70
N ALA A 89 -12.85 -1.18 4.00
CA ALA A 89 -12.61 0.13 4.61
C ALA A 89 -11.45 0.89 3.94
N ALA A 90 -10.36 0.19 3.61
CA ALA A 90 -9.24 0.78 2.87
C ALA A 90 -9.62 1.18 1.44
N LEU A 91 -10.50 0.43 0.75
CA LEU A 91 -11.00 0.79 -0.58
C LEU A 91 -11.92 2.01 -0.51
N ASP A 92 -12.77 2.12 0.51
CA ASP A 92 -13.62 3.29 0.73
C ASP A 92 -12.78 4.53 1.05
N ASP A 93 -11.72 4.39 1.87
CA ASP A 93 -10.74 5.44 2.16
C ASP A 93 -9.96 5.85 0.90
N ILE A 94 -9.52 4.87 0.08
CA ILE A 94 -8.86 5.14 -1.20
C ILE A 94 -9.82 5.85 -2.15
N GLN A 95 -11.08 5.41 -2.25
CA GLN A 95 -12.10 6.01 -3.10
C GLN A 95 -12.42 7.45 -2.66
N ALA A 96 -12.54 7.69 -1.34
CA ALA A 96 -12.71 9.01 -0.75
C ALA A 96 -11.47 9.90 -0.95
N SER A 97 -10.27 9.32 -0.98
CA SER A 97 -9.04 10.02 -1.30
C SER A 97 -8.98 10.40 -2.79
N ILE A 98 -9.28 9.48 -3.72
CA ILE A 98 -9.17 9.71 -5.16
C ILE A 98 -10.35 10.50 -5.77
N THR A 99 -11.54 10.51 -5.16
CA THR A 99 -12.70 11.24 -5.71
C THR A 99 -12.45 12.75 -5.78
N PRO A 100 -11.96 13.42 -4.72
CA PRO A 100 -11.43 14.78 -4.79
C PRO A 100 -10.31 14.91 -5.84
N HIS A 101 -9.38 13.96 -5.95
CA HIS A 101 -8.31 14.00 -6.98
C HIS A 101 -8.84 13.86 -8.42
N SER A 102 -9.95 13.18 -8.67
CA SER A 102 -10.56 13.07 -9.99
C SER A 102 -11.27 14.37 -10.41
N LEU A 103 -11.86 15.08 -9.43
CA LEU A 103 -12.55 16.36 -9.57
C LEU A 103 -11.63 17.56 -9.34
N THR A 104 -10.35 17.36 -9.05
CA THR A 104 -9.39 18.47 -8.86
C THR A 104 -8.11 18.26 -9.65
N ARG A 105 -7.46 19.37 -10.00
CA ARG A 105 -6.18 19.38 -10.71
C ARG A 105 -5.32 20.49 -10.15
N VAL A 106 -4.06 20.18 -9.87
CA VAL A 106 -3.07 21.20 -9.55
C VAL A 106 -2.59 21.80 -10.88
N GLY A 107 -2.73 23.11 -11.01
CA GLY A 107 -2.22 23.86 -12.14
C GLY A 107 -0.70 23.98 -12.13
N ARG A 108 -0.18 24.76 -13.07
CA ARG A 108 1.24 25.07 -13.12
C ARG A 108 1.65 25.96 -11.94
N ALA A 109 2.68 25.55 -11.22
CA ALA A 109 3.34 26.38 -10.21
C ALA A 109 4.16 27.50 -10.86
N VAL A 110 4.13 28.70 -10.25
CA VAL A 110 4.81 29.90 -10.75
C VAL A 110 5.46 30.65 -9.58
N GLY A 111 6.72 31.07 -9.74
CA GLY A 111 7.47 31.83 -8.73
C GLY A 111 8.76 31.11 -8.28
N ASN A 112 9.24 31.45 -7.09
CA ASN A 112 10.45 30.91 -6.49
C ASN A 112 10.14 29.64 -5.68
N PRO A 113 10.56 28.43 -6.13
CA PRO A 113 10.25 27.18 -5.43
C PRO A 113 11.00 27.03 -4.08
N TYR A 114 11.97 27.90 -3.78
CA TYR A 114 12.79 27.84 -2.57
C TYR A 114 12.44 28.93 -1.53
N GLY A 115 11.54 29.86 -1.82
CA GLY A 115 11.16 30.94 -0.89
C GLY A 115 10.19 30.49 0.19
N GLY A 116 10.17 31.13 1.37
CA GLY A 116 9.13 30.96 2.40
C GLY A 116 8.83 29.54 2.89
N THR A 117 7.74 29.41 3.67
CA THR A 117 7.20 28.14 4.16
C THR A 117 6.16 27.59 3.20
N LEU A 118 6.12 26.27 3.02
CA LEU A 118 5.10 25.61 2.21
C LEU A 118 3.70 25.81 2.81
N PHE A 119 2.73 26.09 1.94
CA PHE A 119 1.31 25.94 2.26
C PHE A 119 0.66 25.05 1.20
N ASN A 120 -0.32 24.27 1.64
CA ASN A 120 -1.02 23.33 0.78
C ASN A 120 -2.48 23.23 1.18
N ASP A 121 -3.37 23.75 0.33
CA ASP A 121 -4.80 23.65 0.57
C ASP A 121 -5.41 22.32 0.17
N PHE A 122 -4.67 21.49 -0.55
CA PHE A 122 -5.17 20.20 -1.00
C PHE A 122 -5.57 19.33 0.21
N GLY A 123 -4.74 19.30 1.25
CA GLY A 123 -4.99 18.51 2.46
C GLY A 123 -5.94 19.14 3.46
N THR A 124 -6.27 20.44 3.33
CA THR A 124 -7.07 21.17 4.33
C THR A 124 -8.42 21.60 3.78
N THR A 125 -8.46 22.10 2.55
CA THR A 125 -9.68 22.62 1.91
C THR A 125 -10.43 21.54 1.15
N LEU A 126 -9.74 20.51 0.64
CA LEU A 126 -10.33 19.42 -0.16
C LEU A 126 -10.48 18.10 0.60
N ALA A 127 -10.19 18.09 1.90
CA ALA A 127 -10.17 16.88 2.73
C ALA A 127 -11.52 16.13 2.78
N HIS A 128 -12.63 16.82 2.54
CA HIS A 128 -13.98 16.26 2.70
C HIS A 128 -14.86 16.41 1.45
N ALA A 129 -14.77 17.55 0.75
CA ALA A 129 -15.47 17.81 -0.50
C ALA A 129 -14.78 18.97 -1.23
N VAL A 130 -15.05 19.12 -2.54
CA VAL A 130 -14.53 20.22 -3.33
C VAL A 130 -15.43 21.47 -3.13
N PRO A 131 -14.93 22.58 -2.56
CA PRO A 131 -15.72 23.77 -2.29
C PRO A 131 -15.76 24.75 -3.48
N LYS A 132 -16.64 25.75 -3.40
CA LYS A 132 -16.66 26.92 -4.28
C LYS A 132 -15.97 28.12 -3.64
N ILE A 133 -15.20 28.90 -4.39
CA ILE A 133 -14.75 30.22 -3.95
C ILE A 133 -15.90 31.21 -4.13
N THR A 134 -16.23 31.95 -3.07
CA THR A 134 -17.28 32.99 -3.09
C THR A 134 -16.71 34.41 -2.99
N PHE A 135 -15.45 34.52 -2.58
CA PHE A 135 -14.73 35.76 -2.40
C PHE A 135 -13.25 35.50 -2.60
N ILE A 136 -12.54 36.40 -3.28
CA ILE A 136 -11.09 36.40 -3.32
C ILE A 136 -10.54 37.80 -3.06
N ALA A 137 -9.39 37.85 -2.41
CA ALA A 137 -8.69 39.08 -2.14
C ALA A 137 -7.18 38.92 -2.29
N ILE A 138 -6.56 39.97 -2.84
CA ILE A 138 -5.12 40.06 -3.09
C ILE A 138 -4.57 41.19 -2.21
N ARG A 139 -3.45 40.93 -1.55
CA ARG A 139 -2.68 41.92 -0.79
C ARG A 139 -1.43 42.29 -1.59
N PRO A 140 -1.42 43.42 -2.33
CA PRO A 140 -0.17 43.95 -2.85
C PRO A 140 0.74 44.38 -1.70
N PHE A 141 2.04 44.19 -1.84
CA PHE A 141 3.05 44.70 -0.91
C PHE A 141 4.22 45.28 -1.70
N TYR A 142 4.26 46.61 -1.83
CA TYR A 142 5.13 47.32 -2.78
C TYR A 142 4.95 46.82 -4.21
N HIS A 143 5.95 46.15 -4.77
CA HIS A 143 5.95 45.58 -6.12
C HIS A 143 5.70 44.05 -6.12
N ARG A 144 5.22 43.49 -5.00
CA ARG A 144 5.11 42.05 -4.73
C ARG A 144 3.68 41.67 -4.35
N ILE A 145 3.34 40.39 -4.43
CA ILE A 145 2.10 39.87 -3.84
C ILE A 145 2.39 39.46 -2.40
N GLY A 146 1.96 40.28 -1.44
CA GLY A 146 2.15 40.04 -0.01
C GLY A 146 1.29 38.90 0.52
N GLY A 147 0.12 38.66 -0.06
CA GLY A 147 -0.79 37.61 0.41
C GLY A 147 -2.02 37.43 -0.47
N VAL A 148 -2.68 36.27 -0.30
CA VAL A 148 -3.95 35.94 -0.93
C VAL A 148 -4.91 35.38 0.12
N SER A 149 -6.18 35.72 0.02
CA SER A 149 -7.22 35.14 0.87
C SER A 149 -8.52 34.94 0.12
N TYR A 150 -9.30 33.94 0.52
CA TYR A 150 -10.58 33.63 -0.11
C TYR A 150 -11.51 32.96 0.88
N ARG A 151 -12.80 33.01 0.55
CA ARG A 151 -13.84 32.29 1.28
C ARG A 151 -14.33 31.10 0.48
N LEU A 152 -14.46 29.98 1.16
CA LEU A 152 -14.93 28.72 0.61
C LEU A 152 -16.37 28.47 1.06
N LEU A 153 -17.18 27.93 0.16
CA LEU A 153 -18.52 27.41 0.41
C LEU A 153 -18.54 25.93 0.02
N TYR A 154 -18.74 25.07 1.00
CA TYR A 154 -18.84 23.63 0.81
C TYR A 154 -20.26 23.21 0.38
N PRO A 155 -20.42 22.01 -0.23
CA PRO A 155 -21.73 21.52 -0.67
C PRO A 155 -22.77 21.38 0.47
N ASP A 156 -22.31 21.13 1.70
CA ASP A 156 -23.13 21.07 2.91
C ASP A 156 -23.54 22.46 3.46
N GLY A 157 -23.11 23.53 2.80
CA GLY A 157 -23.35 24.92 3.20
C GLY A 157 -22.33 25.49 4.16
N TRP A 158 -21.36 24.70 4.65
CA TRP A 158 -20.31 25.17 5.54
C TRP A 158 -19.41 26.20 4.85
N ARG A 159 -18.90 27.17 5.62
CA ARG A 159 -18.07 28.26 5.10
C ARG A 159 -16.78 28.40 5.88
N THR A 160 -15.68 28.56 5.17
CA THR A 160 -14.36 28.82 5.76
C THR A 160 -13.68 29.98 5.06
N LYS A 161 -12.61 30.49 5.68
CA LYS A 161 -11.73 31.50 5.10
C LYS A 161 -10.30 30.98 5.16
N THR A 162 -9.60 31.06 4.03
CA THR A 162 -8.18 30.71 3.93
C THR A 162 -7.37 31.97 3.67
N VAL A 163 -6.17 32.03 4.25
CA VAL A 163 -5.23 33.16 4.10
C VAL A 163 -3.82 32.59 3.97
N HIS A 164 -3.10 33.01 2.93
CA HIS A 164 -1.69 32.71 2.70
C HIS A 164 -0.88 34.01 2.58
N GLY A 165 0.35 34.00 3.10
CA GLY A 165 1.17 35.21 3.22
C GLY A 165 0.64 36.21 4.26
N LYS A 166 0.85 37.51 4.01
CA LYS A 166 0.40 38.59 4.88
C LYS A 166 -1.12 38.70 4.92
N GLN A 167 -1.62 38.98 6.13
CA GLN A 167 -3.04 39.21 6.39
C GLN A 167 -3.51 40.57 5.81
N ASP A 168 -4.82 40.80 5.86
CA ASP A 168 -5.50 42.03 5.43
C ASP A 168 -5.31 42.39 3.95
N ALA A 169 -5.93 41.60 3.07
CA ALA A 169 -5.95 41.88 1.63
C ALA A 169 -6.78 43.12 1.27
N ASP A 170 -6.15 44.06 0.55
CA ASP A 170 -6.70 45.37 0.21
C ASP A 170 -7.61 45.33 -1.02
N ARG A 171 -7.30 44.47 -2.00
CA ARG A 171 -8.04 44.32 -3.25
C ARG A 171 -8.96 43.12 -3.15
N LYS A 172 -10.24 43.27 -3.47
CA LYS A 172 -11.29 42.28 -3.20
C LYS A 172 -12.22 42.10 -4.38
N LEU A 173 -12.70 40.87 -4.56
CA LEU A 173 -13.74 40.51 -5.52
C LEU A 173 -14.72 39.54 -4.85
N GLU A 174 -15.97 39.99 -4.71
CA GLU A 174 -17.10 39.11 -4.40
C GLU A 174 -17.60 38.47 -5.70
N LEU A 175 -17.72 37.14 -5.69
CA LEU A 175 -18.21 36.37 -6.83
C LEU A 175 -19.74 36.29 -6.75
N HIS A 176 -20.41 36.55 -7.87
CA HIS A 176 -21.85 36.41 -7.98
C HIS A 176 -22.26 34.94 -8.10
N ASP A 177 -23.56 34.67 -8.02
CA ASP A 177 -24.06 33.32 -8.24
C ASP A 177 -23.73 32.83 -9.66
N GLY A 178 -23.23 31.60 -9.76
CA GLY A 178 -22.69 31.03 -11.00
C GLY A 178 -21.38 31.65 -11.51
N GLU A 179 -20.78 32.60 -10.79
CA GLU A 179 -19.47 33.15 -11.13
C GLU A 179 -18.34 32.35 -10.48
N TYR A 180 -17.28 32.06 -11.25
CA TYR A 180 -16.11 31.33 -10.78
C TYR A 180 -14.85 31.75 -11.55
N ILE A 181 -13.69 31.65 -10.89
CA ILE A 181 -12.40 32.03 -11.47
C ILE A 181 -11.91 30.91 -12.38
N THR A 182 -11.66 31.23 -13.65
CA THR A 182 -11.25 30.27 -14.69
C THR A 182 -9.80 30.42 -15.10
N LYS A 183 -9.17 31.57 -14.78
CA LYS A 183 -7.81 31.87 -15.23
C LYS A 183 -7.09 32.78 -14.26
N LEU A 184 -5.79 32.53 -14.10
CA LEU A 184 -4.85 33.40 -13.43
C LEU A 184 -3.80 33.91 -14.42
N VAL A 185 -3.43 35.17 -14.29
CA VAL A 185 -2.22 35.72 -14.90
C VAL A 185 -1.23 36.00 -13.78
N ILE A 186 -0.12 35.26 -13.74
CA ILE A 186 0.87 35.33 -12.66
C ILE A 186 2.15 35.93 -13.23
N GLY A 187 2.54 37.09 -12.73
CA GLY A 187 3.77 37.79 -13.13
C GLY A 187 4.89 37.61 -12.11
N THR A 188 6.07 37.26 -12.60
CA THR A 188 7.27 37.13 -11.78
C THR A 188 8.31 38.20 -12.14
N GLY A 189 9.13 38.56 -11.16
CA GLY A 189 10.24 39.49 -11.34
C GLY A 189 11.37 39.20 -10.36
N ARG A 190 12.57 39.71 -10.64
CA ARG A 190 13.72 39.56 -9.74
C ARG A 190 13.39 40.12 -8.36
N THR A 191 13.72 39.36 -7.32
CA THR A 191 13.66 39.82 -5.93
C THR A 191 14.72 40.92 -5.71
N PRO A 192 14.41 41.99 -4.97
CA PRO A 192 15.36 43.07 -4.69
C PRO A 192 16.59 42.69 -3.87
N TRP A 193 16.52 41.67 -3.00
CA TRP A 193 17.58 41.36 -2.03
C TRP A 193 18.57 40.29 -2.51
N ASP A 194 18.14 39.33 -3.32
CA ASP A 194 19.02 38.26 -3.82
C ASP A 194 19.32 38.38 -5.33
N GLY A 195 18.53 39.16 -6.08
CA GLY A 195 18.71 39.46 -7.51
C GLY A 195 18.57 38.28 -8.48
N ASN A 196 18.62 37.04 -7.99
CA ASN A 196 18.69 35.80 -8.76
C ASN A 196 17.38 35.00 -8.71
N ALA A 197 16.62 35.10 -7.63
CA ALA A 197 15.31 34.49 -7.48
C ALA A 197 14.22 35.37 -8.09
N LYS A 198 13.16 34.72 -8.59
CA LYS A 198 11.97 35.41 -9.11
C LYS A 198 10.79 35.20 -8.16
N SER A 199 10.35 36.24 -7.46
CA SER A 199 9.13 36.19 -6.64
C SER A 199 7.89 36.61 -7.43
N ILE A 200 6.70 36.34 -6.88
CA ILE A 200 5.44 36.75 -7.50
C ILE A 200 5.22 38.24 -7.27
N GLN A 201 5.09 38.96 -8.36
CA GLN A 201 5.01 40.42 -8.38
C GLN A 201 3.71 40.95 -8.96
N TYR A 202 2.96 40.11 -9.66
CA TYR A 202 1.64 40.43 -10.20
C TYR A 202 0.75 39.19 -10.14
N LEU A 203 -0.52 39.42 -9.84
CA LEU A 203 -1.55 38.40 -9.91
C LEU A 203 -2.83 39.05 -10.45
N ASN A 204 -3.45 38.42 -11.43
CA ASN A 204 -4.78 38.76 -11.91
C ASN A 204 -5.65 37.51 -11.96
N CYS A 205 -6.77 37.52 -11.26
CA CYS A 205 -7.78 36.47 -11.28
C CYS A 205 -8.88 36.88 -12.26
N ILE A 206 -9.25 36.02 -13.20
CA ILE A 206 -10.26 36.29 -14.23
C ILE A 206 -11.39 35.26 -14.08
N THR A 207 -12.64 35.74 -14.11
CA THR A 207 -13.84 34.89 -13.96
C THR A 207 -14.44 34.49 -15.31
N ASN A 208 -15.31 33.47 -15.28
CA ASN A 208 -16.13 33.07 -16.42
C ASN A 208 -17.05 34.20 -16.96
N MET A 209 -17.32 35.24 -16.16
CA MET A 209 -18.10 36.41 -16.55
C MET A 209 -17.23 37.57 -17.07
N GLY A 210 -15.92 37.37 -17.23
CA GLY A 210 -14.99 38.39 -17.72
C GLY A 210 -14.63 39.47 -16.68
N ARG A 211 -15.09 39.35 -15.43
CA ARG A 211 -14.63 40.19 -14.33
C ARG A 211 -13.23 39.75 -13.91
N GLY A 212 -12.49 40.65 -13.28
CA GLY A 212 -11.19 40.29 -12.74
C GLY A 212 -10.78 41.07 -11.50
N LEU A 213 -9.79 40.50 -10.80
CA LEU A 213 -9.15 41.09 -9.65
C LEU A 213 -7.65 41.06 -9.84
N GLU A 214 -7.03 42.23 -9.98
CA GLU A 214 -5.59 42.35 -10.11
C GLU A 214 -4.93 43.01 -8.90
N GLY A 215 -3.66 42.66 -8.68
CA GLY A 215 -2.80 43.25 -7.67
C GLY A 215 -1.31 43.14 -8.03
N GLY A 216 -0.49 43.98 -7.40
CA GLY A 216 0.95 44.04 -7.65
C GLY A 216 1.32 44.88 -8.88
N LYS A 217 2.51 44.65 -9.43
CA LYS A 217 3.08 45.41 -10.56
C LYS A 217 3.22 44.51 -11.80
N ARG A 218 2.41 44.76 -12.82
CA ARG A 218 2.50 44.03 -14.11
C ARG A 218 3.67 44.48 -14.99
N ALA A 219 3.95 45.78 -15.05
CA ALA A 219 4.90 46.35 -16.01
C ALA A 219 6.32 45.78 -15.81
N GLY A 220 6.88 45.21 -16.89
CA GLY A 220 8.20 44.59 -16.89
C GLY A 220 8.27 43.30 -16.06
N ARG A 221 7.20 42.51 -16.01
CA ARG A 221 7.19 41.17 -15.41
C ARG A 221 7.02 40.09 -16.46
N ASP A 222 7.62 38.95 -16.17
CA ASP A 222 7.39 37.74 -16.95
C ASP A 222 6.08 37.14 -16.48
N CYS A 223 5.02 37.39 -17.25
CA CYS A 223 3.67 36.93 -16.96
C CYS A 223 3.36 35.63 -17.70
N VAL A 224 2.71 34.71 -16.99
CA VAL A 224 2.20 33.47 -17.55
C VAL A 224 0.74 33.31 -17.21
N ASP A 225 0.02 32.72 -18.16
CA ASP A 225 -1.37 32.35 -18.02
C ASP A 225 -1.47 30.94 -17.45
N VAL A 226 -2.29 30.76 -16.42
CA VAL A 226 -2.63 29.47 -15.85
C VAL A 226 -4.15 29.37 -15.84
N SER A 227 -4.69 28.54 -16.72
CA SER A 227 -6.13 28.35 -16.88
C SER A 227 -6.60 27.07 -16.18
N ALA A 228 -7.87 27.07 -15.80
CA ALA A 228 -8.58 25.85 -15.43
C ALA A 228 -8.57 24.86 -16.59
N PRO A 229 -8.62 23.53 -16.31
CA PRO A 229 -8.80 22.52 -17.34
C PRO A 229 -10.03 22.80 -18.19
N GLU A 230 -9.98 22.38 -19.46
CA GLU A 230 -11.17 22.34 -20.30
C GLU A 230 -12.18 21.33 -19.72
N ASN A 231 -13.46 21.53 -20.03
CA ASN A 231 -14.51 20.65 -19.55
C ASN A 231 -14.29 19.23 -20.12
N GLU A 232 -13.88 18.30 -19.26
CA GLU A 232 -13.91 16.88 -19.55
C GLU A 232 -15.37 16.39 -19.47
N GLU A 233 -15.79 15.57 -20.44
CA GLU A 233 -17.18 15.06 -20.51
C GLU A 233 -17.60 14.42 -19.18
N GLY A 234 -18.75 14.84 -18.64
CA GLY A 234 -19.29 14.35 -17.38
C GLY A 234 -18.66 14.90 -16.09
N LYS A 235 -17.65 15.78 -16.15
CA LYS A 235 -16.94 16.27 -14.95
C LYS A 235 -17.32 17.69 -14.49
N GLY A 236 -18.29 18.35 -15.11
CA GLY A 236 -18.74 19.70 -14.73
C GLY A 236 -17.78 20.81 -15.17
N LYS A 237 -18.04 22.07 -14.76
CA LYS A 237 -17.20 23.22 -15.09
C LYS A 237 -16.10 23.39 -14.03
N TRP A 238 -14.91 23.73 -14.51
CA TRP A 238 -13.72 23.89 -13.67
C TRP A 238 -13.52 25.33 -13.22
N GLY A 239 -13.26 25.52 -11.93
CA GLY A 239 -12.92 26.81 -11.35
C GLY A 239 -11.90 26.71 -10.23
N LEU A 240 -11.33 27.85 -9.83
CA LEU A 240 -10.38 27.90 -8.71
C LEU A 240 -11.07 27.47 -7.40
N VAL A 241 -10.40 26.60 -6.64
CA VAL A 241 -10.89 26.12 -5.32
C VAL A 241 -9.87 26.25 -4.20
N GLY A 242 -8.62 26.59 -4.52
CA GLY A 242 -7.57 26.80 -3.53
C GLY A 242 -6.20 26.99 -4.19
N PHE A 243 -5.15 26.93 -3.37
CA PHE A 243 -3.77 27.07 -3.82
C PHE A 243 -2.81 26.08 -3.13
N LEU A 244 -1.74 25.76 -3.85
CA LEU A 244 -0.51 25.20 -3.31
C LEU A 244 0.58 26.27 -3.51
N GLY A 245 1.51 26.42 -2.57
CA GLY A 245 2.56 27.38 -2.78
C GLY A 245 3.52 27.51 -1.61
N ARG A 246 4.22 28.64 -1.61
CA ARG A 246 5.14 29.00 -0.54
C ARG A 246 4.98 30.47 -0.19
N SER A 247 4.99 30.76 1.10
CA SER A 247 4.89 32.12 1.60
C SER A 247 5.56 32.32 2.94
N TRP A 248 5.92 33.56 3.22
CA TRP A 248 6.18 34.05 4.58
C TRP A 248 5.68 35.49 4.66
N ASP A 249 6.57 36.45 4.42
CA ASP A 249 6.25 37.87 4.33
C ASP A 249 5.62 38.26 2.98
N GLU A 250 5.65 37.35 2.01
CA GLU A 250 5.01 37.45 0.71
C GLU A 250 4.66 36.08 0.14
N ILE A 251 4.00 36.05 -1.01
CA ILE A 251 3.82 34.85 -1.82
C ILE A 251 5.03 34.68 -2.75
N ASP A 252 5.86 33.68 -2.46
CA ASP A 252 7.05 33.36 -3.23
C ASP A 252 6.73 32.51 -4.45
N CYS A 253 5.82 31.54 -4.28
CA CYS A 253 5.37 30.61 -5.30
C CYS A 253 3.88 30.29 -5.13
N LEU A 254 3.17 30.12 -6.23
CA LEU A 254 1.74 29.86 -6.26
C LEU A 254 1.40 28.91 -7.40
N SER A 255 0.59 27.92 -7.09
CA SER A 255 -0.06 27.01 -8.03
C SER A 255 -1.56 26.98 -7.73
N PRO A 256 -2.43 27.25 -8.71
CA PRO A 256 -3.87 27.13 -8.49
C PRO A 256 -4.27 25.66 -8.34
N ILE A 257 -5.23 25.40 -7.47
CA ILE A 257 -5.96 24.15 -7.44
C ILE A 257 -7.31 24.39 -8.12
N TRP A 258 -7.56 23.66 -9.19
CA TRP A 258 -8.80 23.70 -9.95
C TRP A 258 -9.74 22.60 -9.47
N GLY A 259 -11.03 22.89 -9.38
CA GLY A 259 -12.06 21.96 -8.97
C GLY A 259 -13.27 21.97 -9.91
N ALA A 260 -13.80 20.78 -10.20
CA ALA A 260 -14.89 20.54 -11.14
C ALA A 260 -16.23 20.49 -10.41
N VAL A 261 -16.72 21.68 -9.99
CA VAL A 261 -17.87 21.83 -9.07
C VAL A 261 -18.87 22.93 -9.49
N TYR A 262 -18.70 23.49 -10.69
CA TYR A 262 -19.51 24.61 -11.20
C TYR A 262 -20.35 24.23 -12.42
#